data_AF-A0A356A0L2-F1
#
_entry.id   AF-A0A356A0L2-F1
#
_cell.length_a   1.000
_cell.length_b   1.000
_cell.length_c   1.000
_cell.angle_alpha   90.00
_cell.angle_beta   90.00
_cell.angle_gamma   90.00
#
_symmetry.space_group_name_H-M   'P 1'
#
loop_
_entity.id
_entity.type
_entity.pdbx_description
1 polymer ?
#
loop_
_entity_poly.entity_id
_entity_poly.type
_entity_poly.pdbx_seq_one_letter_code
_entity_poly.pdbx_strand_id
1 'polypeptide(L)' 'IERKSFGASEDYSHFMSTVQAAGGKGTYVQVGTNRKAGHHNNHFDFDEKTLGNALELMSRCVWRTLAK' A
#
# COMPACT_ATOMS: atom_id res chain seq x y z
N ILE A 1 6.01 13.44 13.24
CA ILE A 1 5.63 12.84 11.94
C ILE A 1 5.54 13.97 10.94
N GLU A 2 6.37 13.94 9.89
CA GLU A 2 6.28 14.89 8.79
C GLU A 2 5.12 14.46 7.87
N ARG A 3 4.24 15.40 7.50
CA ARG A 3 3.19 15.17 6.51
C ARG A 3 3.58 15.84 5.20
N LYS A 4 3.52 15.09 4.10
CA LYS A 4 3.68 15.63 2.74
C LYS A 4 2.44 15.30 1.91
N SER A 5 2.10 16.20 0.99
CA SER A 5 1.14 15.89 -0.06
C SER A 5 1.73 14.82 -0.96
N PHE A 6 0.95 13.76 -1.23
CA PHE A 6 1.36 12.67 -2.11
C PHE A 6 1.40 13.10 -3.58
N GLY A 7 0.64 14.13 -3.96
CA GLY A 7 0.62 14.67 -5.33
C GLY A 7 0.05 13.71 -6.38
N ALA A 8 -0.60 12.63 -5.96
CA ALA A 8 -1.20 11.62 -6.82
C ALA A 8 -2.57 11.19 -6.29
N SER A 9 -3.37 10.60 -7.16
CA SER A 9 -4.69 10.02 -6.89
C SER A 9 -4.65 8.51 -7.07
N GLU A 10 -5.39 7.79 -6.24
CA GLU A 10 -5.42 6.33 -6.28
C GLU A 10 -6.81 5.81 -5.91
N ASP A 11 -7.29 4.77 -6.57
CA ASP A 11 -8.66 4.24 -6.43
C ASP A 11 -8.96 3.74 -5.00
N TYR A 12 -7.92 3.29 -4.28
CA TYR A 12 -8.06 2.89 -2.89
C TYR A 12 -8.55 4.03 -1.99
N SER A 13 -8.31 5.29 -2.36
CA SER A 13 -8.77 6.45 -1.59
C SER A 13 -10.29 6.59 -1.67
N HIS A 14 -10.87 6.26 -2.84
CA HIS A 14 -12.31 6.21 -3.03
C HIS A 14 -12.91 5.06 -2.20
N PHE A 15 -12.34 3.86 -2.28
CA PHE A 15 -12.83 2.71 -1.51
C PHE A 15 -12.75 2.93 0.00
N MET A 16 -11.65 3.51 0.49
CA MET A 16 -11.52 3.87 1.91
C MET A 16 -12.59 4.89 2.33
N SER A 17 -12.90 5.88 1.49
CA SER A 17 -13.94 6.87 1.78
C SER A 17 -15.31 6.21 1.97
N THR A 18 -15.67 5.26 1.11
CA THR A 18 -16.91 4.49 1.22
C THR A 18 -16.98 3.68 2.52
N VAL A 19 -15.91 2.97 2.88
CA VAL A 19 -15.84 2.18 4.13
C VAL A 19 -15.95 3.09 5.36
N GLN A 20 -15.26 4.22 5.37
CA GLN A 20 -15.28 5.17 6.47
C GLN A 20 -16.64 5.86 6.62
N ALA A 21 -17.31 6.20 5.53
CA ALA A 21 -18.68 6.74 5.54
C ALA A 21 -19.69 5.75 6.17
N ALA A 22 -19.44 4.44 6.04
CA ALA A 22 -20.23 3.39 6.68
C ALA A 22 -19.80 3.09 8.14
N GLY A 23 -18.92 3.90 8.74
CA GLY A 23 -18.41 3.72 10.11
C GLY A 23 -17.27 2.70 10.25
N GLY A 24 -16.79 2.14 9.14
CA GLY A 24 -15.64 1.25 9.11
C GLY A 24 -14.30 1.98 9.20
N LYS A 25 -13.21 1.21 9.23
CA LYS A 25 -11.84 1.73 9.16
C LYS A 25 -11.17 1.23 7.90
N GLY A 26 -10.53 2.14 7.18
CA GLY A 26 -9.68 1.85 6.02
C GLY A 26 -8.27 2.37 6.28
N THR A 27 -7.27 1.68 5.71
CA THR A 27 -5.88 2.14 5.73
C THR A 27 -5.21 1.76 4.41
N TYR A 28 -4.07 2.39 4.14
CA TYR A 28 -3.23 2.14 2.98
C TYR A 28 -1.80 1.85 3.45
N VAL A 29 -1.14 0.91 2.78
CA VAL A 29 0.25 0.55 3.01
C VAL A 29 0.97 0.51 1.67
N GLN A 30 2.10 1.20 1.59
CA GLN A 30 3.02 1.11 0.47
C GLN A 30 4.32 0.47 0.95
N VAL A 31 4.72 -0.64 0.32
CA VAL A 31 6.01 -1.28 0.58
C VAL A 31 7.00 -0.76 -0.47
N GLY A 32 8.02 -0.04 0.00
CA GLY A 32 9.08 0.48 -0.87
C GLY A 32 9.98 -0.63 -1.41
N THR A 33 10.51 -0.44 -2.61
CA THR A 33 11.47 -1.33 -3.28
C THR A 33 12.48 -0.50 -4.06
N ASN A 34 13.66 -1.05 -4.30
CA ASN A 34 14.58 -0.47 -5.27
C ASN A 34 13.99 -0.61 -6.67
N ARG A 35 14.07 0.48 -7.45
CA ARG A 35 13.51 0.54 -8.80
C ARG A 35 14.57 0.99 -9.79
N LYS A 36 14.59 0.35 -10.96
CA LYS A 36 15.51 0.70 -12.05
C LYS A 36 15.13 2.02 -12.74
N ALA A 37 13.84 2.32 -12.80
CA ALA A 37 13.28 3.55 -13.34
C ALA A 37 11.93 3.88 -12.70
N GLY A 38 11.37 5.06 -13.00
CA GLY A 38 10.02 5.45 -12.56
C GLY A 38 8.91 4.56 -13.15
N HIS A 39 7.74 4.50 -12.50
CA HIS A 39 6.65 3.57 -12.85
C HIS A 39 5.93 3.85 -14.18
N HIS A 40 6.19 4.99 -14.82
CA HIS A 40 5.72 5.33 -16.18
C HIS A 40 6.86 5.27 -17.22
N ASN A 41 7.95 4.56 -16.94
CA ASN A 41 9.09 4.42 -17.84
C ASN A 41 9.15 2.98 -18.41
N ASN A 42 9.56 2.82 -19.67
CA ASN A 42 9.68 1.51 -20.32
C ASN A 42 10.81 0.62 -19.76
N HIS A 43 11.75 1.19 -19.00
CA HIS A 43 12.79 0.47 -18.25
C HIS A 43 12.38 0.22 -16.80
N PHE A 44 11.11 0.44 -16.46
CA PHE A 44 10.58 0.14 -15.14
C PHE A 44 10.83 -1.31 -14.79
N ASP A 45 11.45 -1.51 -13.65
CA ASP A 45 11.74 -2.81 -13.05
C ASP A 45 11.91 -2.59 -11.54
N PHE A 46 11.64 -3.61 -10.74
CA PHE A 46 11.70 -3.54 -9.27
C PHE A 46 12.28 -4.81 -8.66
N ASP A 47 12.87 -4.68 -7.47
CA ASP A 47 13.44 -5.83 -6.77
C ASP A 47 12.33 -6.72 -6.18
N GLU A 48 12.05 -7.82 -6.89
CA GLU A 48 11.05 -8.83 -6.51
C GLU A 48 11.31 -9.50 -5.16
N LYS A 49 12.54 -9.44 -4.62
CA LYS A 49 12.80 -9.91 -3.24
C LYS A 49 11.93 -9.18 -2.21
N THR A 50 11.44 -7.99 -2.55
CA THR A 50 10.51 -7.22 -1.71
C THR A 50 9.13 -7.88 -1.62
N LEU A 51 8.71 -8.68 -2.60
CA LEU A 51 7.39 -9.32 -2.63
C LEU A 51 7.18 -10.24 -1.42
N GLY A 52 8.20 -11.01 -1.03
CA GLY A 52 8.14 -11.87 0.16
C GLY A 52 7.88 -11.07 1.44
N ASN A 53 8.61 -9.97 1.63
CA ASN A 53 8.43 -9.08 2.79
C ASN A 53 7.05 -8.43 2.80
N ALA A 54 6.55 -8.00 1.63
CA ALA A 54 5.23 -7.40 1.50
C ALA A 54 4.11 -8.41 1.82
N LEU A 55 4.24 -9.65 1.34
CA LEU A 55 3.30 -10.73 1.63
C LEU A 55 3.28 -11.07 3.11
N GLU A 56 4.45 -11.17 3.75
CA GLU A 56 4.54 -11.43 5.18
C GLU A 56 3.89 -10.32 6.01
N LEU A 57 4.16 -9.05 5.68
CA LEU A 57 3.56 -7.91 6.35
C LEU A 57 2.02 -7.97 6.25
N MET A 58 1.49 -8.13 5.04
CA MET A 58 0.04 -8.19 4.82
C MET A 58 -0.59 -9.40 5.53
N SER A 59 0.06 -10.56 5.47
CA SER A 59 -0.41 -11.78 6.16
C SER A 59 -0.48 -11.59 7.67
N ARG A 60 0.56 -10.98 8.27
CA ARG A 60 0.59 -10.66 9.71
C ARG A 60 -0.45 -9.61 10.09
N CYS A 61 -0.69 -8.59 9.24
CA CYS A 61 -1.74 -7.60 9.46
C CYS A 61 -3.12 -8.25 9.46
N VAL A 62 -3.42 -9.11 8.47
CA VAL A 62 -4.68 -9.85 8.39
C VAL A 62 -4.83 -10.76 9.61
N TRP A 63 -3.80 -11.55 9.93
CA TRP A 63 -3.80 -12.44 11.10
C TRP A 63 -4.08 -11.66 12.38
N ARG A 64 -3.34 -10.59 12.67
CA ARG A 64 -3.55 -9.79 13.90
C ARG A 64 -4.89 -9.08 13.96
N THR A 65 -5.52 -8.80 12.81
CA THR A 65 -6.78 -8.05 12.76
C THR A 65 -7.99 -8.98 12.79
N LEU A 66 -7.89 -10.17 12.21
CA LEU A 66 -9.00 -11.13 12.06
C LEU A 66 -8.90 -12.34 12.99
N ALA A 67 -7.70 -12.80 13.32
CA ALA A 67 -7.52 -13.84 14.32
C ALA A 67 -7.73 -13.19 15.69
N LYS A 68 -8.89 -13.49 16.28
CA LYS A 68 -9.14 -13.27 17.70
C LYS A 68 -8.33 -14.27 18.52
#